data_AF-A0A3B7N432-F1
#
_entry.id   AF-A0A3B7N432-F1
#
_cell.length_a   1.000
_cell.length_b   1.000
_cell.length_c   1.000
_cell.angle_alpha   90.00
_cell.angle_beta   90.00
_cell.angle_gamma   90.00
#
_symmetry.space_group_name_H-M   'P 1'
#
loop_
_entity.id
_entity.type
_entity.pdbx_description
1 polymer ?
#
loop_
_entity_poly.entity_id
_entity_poly.type
_entity_poly.pdbx_seq_one_letter_code
_entity_poly.pdbx_strand_id
1 'polypeptide(L)'
;MVQPTYYPVNTTLTNLFKLAMFGMALVYLAGCFTPLHIHFDSIRYYNIKDCIEYGCAPGSFAATDYLPYGYTGLLIGLSKLGVLNSFSIVFVNCAFVFAGLYFVYKIFAGQVHPFLFGVLALFNWTVIKFVTHPLSEMQYIFFSCASLYCFHLYTKNKSYLQLGLAFLFCILTVLTRTVGISLLPALVLGVAWQYKNELKRIVQKNKVLLLAIVAIGIAGIIFSASKLKITDYTNLLKGPLEKGVGNFIGENLKNHFTELTEVFFNMPSSKLMGYLPGSMGKGLFVALGVIIFGWLMYNTFSKRSRIPFYIRMYLLFYSVIIMNWPYYDPRFWVPVLPLLVVVILQTPFNSKGWLKGLSRVYLAGYLALGLFAAAYSLYVGLDKERFAQKQANGVYRNEYETKYFGKPLSDTATKVDGEVLNILRKYD
;
A
#
# COMPACT_ATOMS: atom_id res chain seq x y z
N MET A 1 11.24 22.31 24.96
CA MET A 1 12.03 21.66 23.89
C MET A 1 12.66 20.42 24.48
N VAL A 2 12.20 19.23 24.10
CA VAL A 2 12.81 17.96 24.55
C VAL A 2 13.79 17.54 23.45
N GLN A 3 15.05 17.30 23.83
CA GLN A 3 16.13 17.00 22.90
C GLN A 3 15.74 15.88 21.90
N PRO A 4 16.28 15.90 20.66
CA PRO A 4 16.22 14.73 19.82
C PRO A 4 16.85 13.58 20.61
N THR A 5 16.13 12.47 20.75
CA THR A 5 16.75 11.20 21.13
C THR A 5 17.71 10.83 20.02
N TYR A 6 18.91 11.39 20.08
CA TYR A 6 20.06 10.88 19.37
C TYR A 6 20.19 9.43 19.84
N TYR A 7 19.75 8.48 19.00
CA TYR A 7 20.34 7.16 19.06
C TYR A 7 21.85 7.39 19.10
N PRO A 8 22.58 6.86 20.10
CA PRO A 8 24.04 6.95 20.06
C PRO A 8 24.46 6.41 18.70
N VAL A 9 25.09 7.26 17.89
CA VAL A 9 25.48 6.96 16.52
C VAL A 9 26.65 6.00 16.62
N ASN A 10 26.32 4.72 16.84
CA ASN A 10 27.28 3.65 16.66
C ASN A 10 27.52 3.59 15.14
N THR A 11 28.63 4.19 14.71
CA THR A 11 29.01 4.30 13.30
C THR A 11 28.97 2.96 12.58
N THR A 12 29.36 1.88 13.25
CA THR A 12 29.32 0.51 12.73
C THR A 12 27.88 0.06 12.44
N LEU A 13 26.95 0.32 13.36
CA LEU A 13 25.54 -0.04 13.17
C LEU A 13 24.87 0.80 12.07
N THR A 14 25.20 2.09 11.99
CA THR A 14 24.74 2.96 10.89
C THR A 14 25.25 2.47 9.53
N ASN A 15 26.52 2.09 9.45
CA ASN A 15 27.09 1.52 8.22
C ASN A 15 26.44 0.18 7.83
N LEU A 16 26.12 -0.67 8.81
CA LEU A 16 25.40 -1.92 8.56
C LEU A 16 24.00 -1.67 7.99
N PHE A 17 23.23 -0.75 8.57
CA PHE A 17 21.90 -0.41 8.02
C PHE A 17 22.00 0.25 6.65
N LYS A 18 23.02 1.08 6.41
CA LYS A 18 23.27 1.66 5.09
C LYS A 18 23.53 0.58 4.05
N LEU A 19 24.42 -0.38 4.35
CA LEU A 19 24.72 -1.51 3.48
C LEU A 19 23.47 -2.37 3.23
N ALA A 20 22.73 -2.71 4.28
CA ALA A 20 21.50 -3.49 4.18
C ALA A 20 20.44 -2.81 3.30
N MET A 21 20.27 -1.48 3.45
CA MET A 21 19.34 -0.71 2.64
C MET A 21 19.73 -0.73 1.15
N PHE A 22 21.00 -0.47 0.82
CA PHE A 22 21.45 -0.47 -0.57
C PHE A 22 21.47 -1.87 -1.17
N GLY A 23 21.89 -2.88 -0.40
CA GLY A 23 21.81 -4.28 -0.82
C GLY A 23 20.39 -4.70 -1.14
N MET A 24 19.43 -4.30 -0.31
CA MET A 24 18.02 -4.55 -0.60
C MET A 24 17.53 -3.76 -1.82
N ALA A 25 17.91 -2.49 -1.99
CA ALA A 25 17.57 -1.74 -3.20
C ALA A 25 18.09 -2.41 -4.49
N LEU A 26 19.28 -3.02 -4.46
CA LEU A 26 19.80 -3.82 -5.57
C LEU A 26 18.96 -5.09 -5.81
N VAL A 27 18.49 -5.76 -4.75
CA VAL A 27 17.58 -6.92 -4.88
C VAL A 27 16.26 -6.52 -5.57
N TYR A 28 15.69 -5.37 -5.20
CA TYR A 28 14.49 -4.83 -5.87
C TYR A 28 14.74 -4.59 -7.37
N LEU A 29 15.88 -3.98 -7.72
CA LEU A 29 16.25 -3.75 -9.12
C LEU A 29 16.58 -5.05 -9.88
N ALA A 30 17.15 -6.06 -9.21
CA ALA A 30 17.33 -7.38 -9.80
C ALA A 30 15.98 -8.04 -10.12
N GLY A 31 14.93 -7.71 -9.36
CA GLY A 31 13.56 -8.10 -9.65
C GLY A 31 13.06 -7.66 -11.03
N CYS A 32 13.65 -6.63 -11.66
CA CYS A 32 13.28 -6.21 -13.01
C CYS A 32 13.55 -7.27 -14.09
N PHE A 33 14.43 -8.23 -13.82
CA PHE A 33 14.74 -9.33 -14.74
C PHE A 33 13.87 -10.57 -14.52
N THR A 34 12.88 -10.48 -13.64
CA THR A 34 11.92 -11.57 -13.42
C THR A 34 10.75 -11.47 -14.41
N PRO A 35 10.09 -12.59 -14.74
CA PRO A 35 8.94 -12.59 -15.61
C PRO A 35 7.76 -11.82 -15.01
N LEU A 36 6.78 -11.52 -15.86
CA LEU A 36 5.58 -10.79 -15.54
C LEU A 36 4.78 -11.54 -14.47
N HIS A 37 4.64 -10.96 -13.28
CA HIS A 37 3.91 -11.56 -12.17
C HIS A 37 2.40 -11.27 -12.30
N ILE A 38 1.67 -12.20 -12.91
CA ILE A 38 0.22 -12.06 -13.08
C ILE A 38 -0.48 -12.26 -11.73
N HIS A 39 -1.44 -11.37 -11.49
CA HIS A 39 -2.38 -11.38 -10.39
C HIS A 39 -3.79 -11.12 -10.94
N PHE A 40 -4.82 -11.49 -10.17
CA PHE A 40 -6.21 -11.26 -10.55
C PHE A 40 -6.47 -9.80 -10.98
N ASP A 41 -6.05 -8.83 -10.16
CA ASP A 41 -6.22 -7.41 -10.49
C ASP A 41 -5.34 -6.93 -11.65
N SER A 42 -4.18 -7.54 -11.89
CA SER A 42 -3.35 -7.13 -13.03
C SER A 42 -4.02 -7.51 -14.34
N ILE A 43 -4.67 -8.68 -14.41
CA ILE A 43 -5.46 -9.11 -15.59
C ILE A 43 -6.53 -8.06 -15.89
N ARG A 44 -7.24 -7.60 -14.85
CA ARG A 44 -8.25 -6.54 -15.00
C ARG A 44 -7.64 -5.24 -15.55
N TYR A 45 -6.51 -4.78 -15.01
CA TYR A 45 -5.83 -3.58 -15.53
C TYR A 45 -5.42 -3.71 -17.00
N TYR A 46 -4.89 -4.86 -17.41
CA TYR A 46 -4.56 -5.12 -18.81
C TYR A 46 -5.79 -5.19 -19.70
N ASN A 47 -6.86 -5.84 -19.26
CA ASN A 47 -8.10 -5.94 -20.01
C ASN A 47 -8.75 -4.56 -20.22
N ILE A 48 -8.75 -3.70 -19.19
CA ILE A 48 -9.24 -2.31 -19.31
C ILE A 48 -8.34 -1.52 -20.27
N LYS A 49 -7.01 -1.65 -20.16
CA LYS A 49 -6.04 -1.01 -21.06
C LYS A 49 -6.30 -1.43 -22.51
N ASP A 50 -6.34 -2.73 -22.80
CA ASP A 50 -6.53 -3.27 -24.15
C ASP A 50 -7.91 -2.84 -24.70
N CYS A 51 -8.96 -2.79 -23.86
CA CYS A 51 -10.25 -2.24 -24.26
C CYS A 51 -10.16 -0.76 -24.66
N ILE A 52 -9.42 0.07 -23.91
CA ILE A 52 -9.25 1.50 -24.24
C ILE A 52 -8.42 1.68 -25.53
N GLU A 53 -7.39 0.86 -25.74
CA GLU A 53 -6.49 1.02 -26.89
C GLU A 53 -7.04 0.44 -28.20
N TYR A 54 -7.68 -0.72 -28.14
CA TYR A 54 -8.13 -1.47 -29.32
C TYR A 54 -9.65 -1.47 -29.51
N GLY A 55 -10.39 -0.93 -28.54
CA GLY A 55 -11.84 -1.07 -28.46
C GLY A 55 -12.24 -2.42 -27.87
N CYS A 56 -13.40 -2.45 -27.21
CA CYS A 56 -14.02 -3.70 -26.78
C CYS A 56 -15.55 -3.62 -26.90
N ALA A 57 -16.21 -4.77 -26.91
CA ALA A 57 -17.66 -4.82 -27.01
C ALA A 57 -18.34 -4.07 -25.84
N PRO A 58 -19.39 -3.27 -26.09
CA PRO A 58 -20.20 -2.67 -25.04
C PRO A 58 -20.75 -3.76 -24.11
N GLY A 59 -20.48 -3.64 -22.80
CA GLY A 59 -20.91 -4.64 -21.80
C GLY A 59 -19.92 -5.77 -21.54
N SER A 60 -18.74 -5.79 -22.19
CA SER A 60 -17.66 -6.70 -21.79
C SER A 60 -17.20 -6.45 -20.34
N PHE A 61 -16.57 -7.45 -19.73
CA PHE A 61 -16.03 -7.34 -18.37
C PHE A 61 -15.12 -6.11 -18.22
N ALA A 62 -14.23 -5.87 -19.19
CA ALA A 62 -13.35 -4.70 -19.22
C ALA A 62 -14.09 -3.36 -19.32
N ALA A 63 -15.16 -3.27 -20.12
CA ALA A 63 -15.93 -2.03 -20.30
C ALA A 63 -16.72 -1.64 -19.04
N THR A 64 -17.13 -2.64 -18.25
CA THR A 64 -17.98 -2.44 -17.07
C THR A 64 -17.19 -2.36 -15.77
N ASP A 65 -15.90 -2.71 -15.78
CA ASP A 65 -15.03 -2.75 -14.62
C ASP A 65 -15.01 -1.40 -13.85
N TYR A 66 -15.04 -1.49 -12.51
CA TYR A 66 -15.07 -0.37 -11.58
C TYR A 66 -13.69 0.03 -11.04
N LEU A 67 -12.61 -0.63 -11.49
CA LEU A 67 -11.25 -0.28 -11.07
C LEU A 67 -10.89 1.15 -11.50
N PRO A 68 -10.21 1.92 -10.64
CA PRO A 68 -9.74 3.24 -11.00
C PRO A 68 -8.71 3.20 -12.13
N TYR A 69 -8.82 4.13 -13.08
CA TYR A 69 -8.02 4.14 -14.30
C TYR A 69 -6.57 4.63 -14.12
N GLY A 70 -6.16 5.08 -12.94
CA GLY A 70 -4.84 5.70 -12.72
C GLY A 70 -3.67 4.78 -13.03
N TYR A 71 -3.76 3.50 -12.64
CA TYR A 71 -2.75 2.50 -12.98
C TYR A 71 -2.85 2.06 -14.45
N THR A 72 -4.06 1.87 -14.96
CA THR A 72 -4.29 1.62 -16.39
C THR A 72 -3.67 2.72 -17.27
N GLY A 73 -3.79 3.99 -16.88
CA GLY A 73 -3.20 5.12 -17.57
C GLY A 73 -1.67 5.05 -17.63
N LEU A 74 -1.01 4.54 -16.58
CA LEU A 74 0.42 4.25 -16.60
C LEU A 74 0.75 3.16 -17.63
N LEU A 75 -0.01 2.06 -17.64
CA LEU A 75 0.21 0.97 -18.61
C LEU A 75 0.00 1.44 -20.05
N ILE A 76 -1.01 2.29 -20.31
CA ILE A 76 -1.21 2.93 -21.61
C ILE A 76 -0.03 3.83 -21.95
N GLY A 77 0.45 4.64 -21.01
CA GLY A 77 1.64 5.48 -21.22
C GLY A 77 2.87 4.68 -21.63
N LEU A 78 3.19 3.60 -20.89
CA LEU A 78 4.30 2.71 -21.22
C LEU A 78 4.13 2.01 -22.57
N SER A 79 2.88 1.67 -22.93
CA SER A 79 2.52 1.06 -24.21
C SER A 79 2.72 2.00 -25.39
N LYS A 80 2.25 3.25 -25.26
CA LYS A 80 2.46 4.29 -26.28
C LYS A 80 3.93 4.65 -26.45
N LEU A 81 4.73 4.50 -25.40
CA LEU A 81 6.19 4.63 -25.46
C LEU A 81 6.89 3.39 -26.03
N GLY A 82 6.18 2.29 -26.29
CA GLY A 82 6.76 1.05 -26.84
C GLY A 82 7.60 0.25 -25.83
N VAL A 83 7.51 0.56 -24.53
CA VAL A 83 8.35 -0.05 -23.48
C VAL A 83 7.53 -0.83 -22.45
N LEU A 84 6.26 -1.12 -22.72
CA LEU A 84 5.41 -1.91 -21.82
C LEU A 84 5.82 -3.39 -21.84
N ASN A 85 6.67 -3.77 -20.90
CA ASN A 85 7.08 -5.13 -20.63
C ASN A 85 7.27 -5.34 -19.10
N SER A 86 7.51 -6.58 -18.67
CA SER A 86 7.76 -6.90 -17.25
C SER A 86 8.83 -6.00 -16.63
N PHE A 87 9.98 -5.84 -17.30
CA PHE A 87 11.11 -5.05 -16.81
C PHE A 87 10.71 -3.61 -16.47
N SER A 88 10.07 -2.91 -17.42
CA SER A 88 9.68 -1.51 -17.25
C SER A 88 8.67 -1.32 -16.13
N ILE A 89 7.73 -2.26 -15.97
CA ILE A 89 6.72 -2.21 -14.90
C ILE A 89 7.39 -2.33 -13.54
N VAL A 90 8.23 -3.34 -13.34
CA VAL A 90 8.93 -3.55 -12.07
C VAL A 90 9.88 -2.39 -11.76
N PHE A 91 10.58 -1.87 -12.79
CA PHE A 91 11.45 -0.72 -12.63
C PHE A 91 10.69 0.54 -12.17
N VAL A 92 9.56 0.85 -12.80
CA VAL A 92 8.71 1.99 -12.42
C VAL A 92 8.15 1.80 -11.01
N ASN A 93 7.72 0.58 -10.65
CA ASN A 93 7.28 0.27 -9.30
C ASN A 93 8.38 0.48 -8.25
N CYS A 94 9.62 0.07 -8.55
CA CYS A 94 10.77 0.32 -7.70
C CYS A 94 11.02 1.83 -7.53
N ALA A 95 10.98 2.59 -8.63
CA ALA A 95 11.14 4.04 -8.60
C ALA A 95 10.07 4.71 -7.73
N PHE A 96 8.80 4.27 -7.84
CA PHE A 96 7.71 4.77 -7.00
C PHE A 96 7.92 4.49 -5.51
N VAL A 97 8.34 3.28 -5.14
CA VAL A 97 8.64 2.95 -3.74
C VAL A 97 9.78 3.82 -3.23
N PHE A 98 10.90 3.89 -3.94
CA PHE A 98 12.07 4.65 -3.51
C PHE A 98 11.76 6.14 -3.35
N ALA A 99 11.03 6.72 -4.31
CA ALA A 99 10.59 8.11 -4.22
C ALA A 99 9.58 8.34 -3.08
N GLY A 100 8.63 7.43 -2.87
CA GLY A 100 7.70 7.49 -1.74
C GLY A 100 8.41 7.46 -0.38
N LEU A 101 9.37 6.54 -0.21
CA LEU A 101 10.22 6.49 0.99
C LEU A 101 11.03 7.77 1.17
N TYR A 102 11.59 8.31 0.09
CA TYR A 102 12.31 9.58 0.13
C TYR A 102 11.42 10.73 0.61
N PHE A 103 10.19 10.85 0.10
CA PHE A 103 9.24 11.88 0.54
C PHE A 103 8.90 11.75 2.02
N VAL A 104 8.60 10.54 2.49
CA VAL A 104 8.31 10.30 3.92
C VAL A 104 9.52 10.66 4.78
N TYR A 105 10.72 10.23 4.40
CA TYR A 105 11.94 10.61 5.11
C TYR A 105 12.11 12.13 5.18
N LYS A 106 11.87 12.86 4.08
CA LYS A 106 11.96 14.33 4.07
C LYS A 106 10.93 15.02 4.98
N ILE A 107 9.73 14.47 5.12
CA ILE A 107 8.74 14.96 6.09
C ILE A 107 9.29 14.86 7.52
N PHE A 108 9.89 13.71 7.83
CA PHE A 108 10.38 13.36 9.17
C PHE A 108 11.89 13.52 9.35
N ALA A 109 12.54 14.35 8.52
CA ALA A 109 13.98 14.57 8.57
C ALA A 109 14.39 15.07 9.97
N GLY A 110 15.43 14.46 10.54
CA GLY A 110 15.89 14.73 11.91
C GLY A 110 15.05 14.08 13.02
N GLN A 111 13.96 13.37 12.70
CA GLN A 111 13.15 12.65 13.68
C GLN A 111 13.37 11.12 13.64
N VAL A 112 13.76 10.58 12.48
CA VAL A 112 14.00 9.15 12.27
C VAL A 112 15.37 8.91 11.64
N HIS A 113 16.00 7.78 11.95
CA HIS A 113 17.27 7.39 11.34
C HIS A 113 17.04 6.92 9.88
N PRO A 114 17.65 7.57 8.87
CA PRO A 114 17.30 7.35 7.46
C PRO A 114 17.47 5.90 7.01
N PHE A 115 18.61 5.29 7.32
CA PHE A 115 18.90 3.93 6.87
C PHE A 115 18.06 2.87 7.59
N LEU A 116 17.72 3.11 8.85
CA LEU A 116 16.89 2.16 9.61
C LEU A 116 15.43 2.23 9.12
N PHE A 117 14.95 3.43 8.81
CA PHE A 117 13.67 3.65 8.15
C PHE A 117 13.60 2.92 6.80
N GLY A 118 14.61 3.12 5.94
CA GLY A 118 14.69 2.43 4.65
C GLY A 118 14.72 0.91 4.79
N VAL A 119 15.54 0.40 5.71
CA VAL A 119 15.63 -1.04 6.01
C VAL A 119 14.28 -1.61 6.46
N LEU A 120 13.60 -1.00 7.43
CA LEU A 120 12.31 -1.50 7.91
C LEU A 120 11.23 -1.50 6.83
N ALA A 121 11.22 -0.50 5.95
CA ALA A 121 10.25 -0.45 4.87
C ALA A 121 10.54 -1.45 3.75
N LEU A 122 11.82 -1.57 3.32
CA LEU A 122 12.22 -2.42 2.20
C LEU A 122 12.33 -3.91 2.56
N PHE A 123 12.57 -4.25 3.83
CA PHE A 123 12.60 -5.65 4.27
C PHE A 123 11.20 -6.22 4.50
N ASN A 124 10.13 -5.45 4.27
CA ASN A 124 8.79 -5.96 4.44
C ASN A 124 8.38 -6.89 3.28
N TRP A 125 8.00 -8.13 3.59
CA TRP A 125 7.67 -9.17 2.61
C TRP A 125 6.54 -8.77 1.68
N THR A 126 5.57 -7.98 2.14
CA THR A 126 4.47 -7.52 1.28
C THR A 126 4.98 -6.53 0.24
N VAL A 127 5.86 -5.61 0.61
CA VAL A 127 6.48 -4.69 -0.36
C VAL A 127 7.36 -5.45 -1.34
N ILE A 128 8.18 -6.40 -0.86
CA ILE A 128 9.03 -7.26 -1.69
C ILE A 128 8.19 -8.00 -2.72
N LYS A 129 7.08 -8.62 -2.29
CA LYS A 129 6.18 -9.36 -3.18
C LYS A 129 5.52 -8.43 -4.19
N PHE A 130 4.90 -7.34 -3.75
CA PHE A 130 4.02 -6.55 -4.62
C PHE A 130 4.75 -5.57 -5.53
N VAL A 131 6.04 -5.29 -5.30
CA VAL A 131 6.80 -4.42 -6.21
C VAL A 131 6.98 -5.04 -7.60
N THR A 132 7.05 -6.38 -7.68
CA THR A 132 7.20 -7.11 -8.95
C THR A 132 5.88 -7.31 -9.69
N HIS A 133 4.75 -7.00 -9.04
CA HIS A 133 3.42 -7.20 -9.63
C HIS A 133 2.92 -5.93 -10.36
N PRO A 134 2.20 -6.07 -11.48
CA PRO A 134 1.56 -4.96 -12.18
C PRO A 134 0.31 -4.50 -11.43
N LEU A 135 0.51 -3.86 -10.27
CA LEU A 135 -0.55 -3.40 -9.39
C LEU A 135 -0.33 -1.96 -8.92
N SER A 136 -1.42 -1.36 -8.43
CA SER A 136 -1.51 0.07 -8.12
C SER A 136 -0.89 0.49 -6.78
N GLU A 137 -0.44 -0.43 -5.93
CA GLU A 137 0.10 -0.16 -4.59
C GLU A 137 1.29 0.81 -4.65
N MET A 138 2.27 0.56 -5.53
CA MET A 138 3.50 1.34 -5.57
C MET A 138 3.25 2.75 -6.11
N GLN A 139 2.45 2.86 -7.17
CA GLN A 139 2.00 4.15 -7.70
C GLN A 139 1.21 4.95 -6.64
N TYR A 140 0.36 4.27 -5.85
CA TYR A 140 -0.35 4.90 -4.75
C TYR A 140 0.61 5.40 -3.66
N ILE A 141 1.61 4.60 -3.26
CA ILE A 141 2.62 5.03 -2.28
C ILE A 141 3.28 6.33 -2.76
N PHE A 142 3.69 6.38 -4.02
CA PHE A 142 4.33 7.55 -4.60
C PHE A 142 3.43 8.79 -4.53
N PHE A 143 2.21 8.72 -5.08
CA PHE A 143 1.33 9.90 -5.13
C PHE A 143 0.83 10.32 -3.74
N SER A 144 0.51 9.38 -2.86
CA SER A 144 0.06 9.71 -1.50
C SER A 144 1.18 10.35 -0.68
N CYS A 145 2.41 9.83 -0.75
CA CYS A 145 3.56 10.40 -0.07
C CYS A 145 4.00 11.76 -0.68
N ALA A 146 3.94 11.90 -2.01
CA ALA A 146 4.20 13.16 -2.70
C ALA A 146 3.19 14.24 -2.27
N SER A 147 1.91 13.89 -2.21
CA SER A 147 0.85 14.79 -1.73
C SER A 147 1.11 15.27 -0.30
N LEU A 148 1.42 14.34 0.62
CA LEU A 148 1.74 14.66 2.00
C LEU A 148 3.02 15.51 2.13
N TYR A 149 4.01 15.29 1.27
CA TYR A 149 5.26 16.06 1.25
C TYR A 149 5.05 17.47 0.71
N CYS A 150 4.32 17.64 -0.39
CA CYS A 150 3.92 18.95 -0.90
C CYS A 150 3.11 19.72 0.15
N PHE A 151 2.20 19.04 0.85
CA PHE A 151 1.45 19.65 1.95
C PHE A 151 2.37 20.06 3.12
N HIS A 152 3.35 19.21 3.48
CA HIS A 152 4.36 19.55 4.48
C HIS A 152 5.14 20.82 4.10
N LEU A 153 5.61 20.91 2.86
CA LEU A 153 6.29 22.10 2.36
C LEU A 153 5.40 23.33 2.43
N TYR A 154 4.12 23.20 2.07
CA TYR A 154 3.13 24.25 2.21
C TYR A 154 2.99 24.71 3.67
N THR A 155 2.94 23.78 4.64
CA THR A 155 2.85 24.18 6.05
C THR A 155 4.05 25.02 6.52
N LYS A 156 5.24 24.81 5.92
CA LYS A 156 6.46 25.58 6.20
C LYS A 156 6.54 26.91 5.46
N ASN A 157 6.30 26.89 4.14
CA ASN A 157 6.59 28.02 3.25
C ASN A 157 5.36 28.85 2.88
N LYS A 158 4.15 28.36 3.17
CA LYS A 158 2.86 28.99 2.78
C LYS A 158 2.66 29.20 1.27
N SER A 159 3.40 28.48 0.43
CA SER A 159 3.27 28.57 -1.02
C SER A 159 2.00 27.88 -1.54
N TYR A 160 1.10 28.63 -2.17
CA TYR A 160 -0.12 28.08 -2.78
C TYR A 160 0.15 27.09 -3.91
N LEU A 161 1.29 27.19 -4.60
CA LEU A 161 1.71 26.19 -5.58
C LEU A 161 1.88 24.81 -4.93
N GLN A 162 2.52 24.76 -3.76
CA GLN A 162 2.71 23.51 -3.02
C GLN A 162 1.39 22.94 -2.52
N LEU A 163 0.44 23.80 -2.14
CA LEU A 163 -0.91 23.38 -1.81
C LEU A 163 -1.65 22.81 -3.03
N GLY A 164 -1.59 23.49 -4.18
CA GLY A 164 -2.16 23.02 -5.44
C GLY A 164 -1.59 21.66 -5.86
N LEU A 165 -0.27 21.50 -5.79
CA LEU A 165 0.41 20.22 -6.05
C LEU A 165 -0.02 19.13 -5.06
N ALA A 166 -0.20 19.45 -3.78
CA ALA A 166 -0.68 18.47 -2.79
C ALA A 166 -2.06 17.92 -3.17
N PHE A 167 -3.00 18.78 -3.56
CA PHE A 167 -4.33 18.37 -4.02
C PHE A 167 -4.29 17.66 -5.37
N LEU A 168 -3.44 18.09 -6.31
CA LEU A 168 -3.25 17.39 -7.58
C LEU A 168 -2.78 15.94 -7.35
N PHE A 169 -1.75 15.73 -6.53
CA PHE A 169 -1.30 14.39 -6.18
C PHE A 169 -2.35 13.60 -5.39
N CYS A 170 -3.17 14.27 -4.57
CA CYS A 170 -4.31 13.62 -3.91
C CYS A 170 -5.34 13.10 -4.93
N ILE A 171 -5.66 13.88 -5.97
CA ILE A 171 -6.55 13.45 -7.05
C ILE A 171 -5.93 12.26 -7.79
N LEU A 172 -4.65 12.33 -8.16
CA LEU A 172 -3.95 11.21 -8.78
C LEU A 172 -3.95 9.95 -7.89
N THR A 173 -3.85 10.12 -6.58
CA THR A 173 -3.95 9.01 -5.61
C THR A 173 -5.35 8.38 -5.63
N VAL A 174 -6.42 9.18 -5.66
CA VAL A 174 -7.82 8.70 -5.78
C VAL A 174 -8.05 7.98 -7.10
N LEU A 175 -7.50 8.52 -8.20
CA LEU A 175 -7.57 7.91 -9.52
C LEU A 175 -6.78 6.61 -9.60
N THR A 176 -5.76 6.42 -8.75
CA THR A 176 -4.99 5.18 -8.68
C THR A 176 -5.73 4.12 -7.86
N ARG A 177 -6.30 4.50 -6.70
CA ARG A 177 -7.14 3.64 -5.86
C ARG A 177 -8.20 4.46 -5.12
N THR A 178 -9.41 3.93 -5.02
CA THR A 178 -10.54 4.59 -4.33
C THR A 178 -10.27 4.87 -2.85
N VAL A 179 -9.50 4.03 -2.15
CA VAL A 179 -9.04 4.29 -0.77
C VAL A 179 -8.25 5.60 -0.63
N GLY A 180 -7.73 6.13 -1.74
CA GLY A 180 -7.12 7.47 -1.84
C GLY A 180 -8.04 8.59 -1.37
N ILE A 181 -9.36 8.37 -1.35
CA ILE A 181 -10.32 9.33 -0.82
C ILE A 181 -10.07 9.66 0.66
N SER A 182 -9.40 8.78 1.43
CA SER A 182 -8.98 9.05 2.81
C SER A 182 -8.01 10.24 2.94
N LEU A 183 -7.25 10.55 1.89
CA LEU A 183 -6.28 11.64 1.89
C LEU A 183 -6.94 13.01 1.76
N LEU A 184 -8.05 13.09 1.03
CA LEU A 184 -8.78 14.35 0.80
C LEU A 184 -9.27 15.01 2.11
N PRO A 185 -10.05 14.33 2.99
CA PRO A 185 -10.46 14.94 4.25
C PRO A 185 -9.26 15.21 5.16
N ALA A 186 -8.20 14.42 5.09
CA ALA A 186 -6.98 14.67 5.87
C ALA A 186 -6.27 15.98 5.47
N LEU A 187 -6.18 16.28 4.17
CA LEU A 187 -5.62 17.53 3.67
C LEU A 187 -6.54 18.73 3.99
N VAL A 188 -7.85 18.59 3.77
CA VAL A 188 -8.83 19.64 4.08
C VAL A 188 -8.81 19.98 5.57
N LEU A 189 -8.84 18.97 6.45
CA LEU A 189 -8.70 19.17 7.89
C LEU A 189 -7.31 19.71 8.25
N GLY A 190 -6.26 19.34 7.50
CA GLY A 190 -4.93 19.93 7.62
C GLY A 190 -4.92 21.43 7.37
N VAL A 191 -5.58 21.90 6.31
CA VAL A 191 -5.73 23.33 6.00
C VAL A 191 -6.55 24.02 7.09
N ALA A 192 -7.69 23.43 7.47
CA ALA A 192 -8.54 23.96 8.53
C ALA A 192 -7.79 24.09 9.86
N TRP A 193 -6.94 23.11 10.19
CA TRP A 193 -6.09 23.14 11.38
C TRP A 193 -5.03 24.23 11.30
N GLN A 194 -4.41 24.41 10.12
CA GLN A 194 -3.38 25.42 9.89
C GLN A 194 -3.92 26.85 10.07
N TYR A 195 -5.17 27.09 9.69
CA TYR A 195 -5.85 28.38 9.81
C TYR A 195 -6.89 28.43 10.94
N LYS A 196 -6.81 27.54 11.94
CA LYS A 196 -7.84 27.38 12.97
C LYS A 196 -8.27 28.68 13.66
N ASN A 197 -7.34 29.62 13.86
CA ASN A 197 -7.63 30.89 14.53
C ASN A 197 -8.43 31.84 13.63
N GLU A 198 -8.09 31.90 12.34
CA GLU A 198 -8.80 32.69 11.33
C GLU A 198 -10.15 32.04 11.00
N LEU A 199 -10.18 30.72 10.83
CA LEU A 199 -11.41 29.96 10.64
C LEU A 199 -12.36 30.18 11.82
N LYS A 200 -11.88 30.14 13.07
CA LYS A 200 -12.73 30.37 14.24
C LYS A 200 -13.40 31.75 14.19
N ARG A 201 -12.69 32.80 13.75
CA ARG A 201 -13.25 34.14 13.56
C ARG A 201 -14.29 34.19 12.44
N ILE A 202 -14.00 33.56 11.29
CA ILE A 202 -14.92 33.51 10.14
C ILE A 202 -16.19 32.71 10.48
N VAL A 203 -16.04 31.56 11.13
CA VAL A 203 -17.15 30.69 11.56
C VAL A 203 -18.03 31.40 12.58
N GLN A 204 -17.45 32.15 13.52
CA GLN A 204 -18.22 32.94 14.48
C GLN A 204 -19.02 34.05 13.80
N LYS A 205 -18.48 34.65 12.72
CA LYS A 205 -19.12 35.75 11.99
C LYS A 205 -20.15 35.29 10.94
N ASN A 206 -19.92 34.14 10.29
CA ASN A 206 -20.65 33.70 9.10
C ASN A 206 -21.11 32.23 9.18
N LYS A 207 -21.83 31.85 10.25
CA LYS A 207 -22.30 30.47 10.51
C LYS A 207 -23.11 29.87 9.34
N VAL A 208 -23.94 30.68 8.70
CA VAL A 208 -24.83 30.25 7.60
C VAL A 208 -24.06 29.95 6.32
N LEU A 209 -23.06 30.78 5.98
CA LEU A 209 -22.21 30.58 4.81
C LEU A 209 -21.39 29.29 4.91
N LEU A 210 -20.91 28.96 6.12
CA LEU A 210 -20.19 27.71 6.36
C LEU A 210 -21.09 26.49 6.15
N LEU A 211 -22.31 26.52 6.67
CA LEU A 211 -23.31 25.46 6.47
C LEU A 211 -23.64 25.27 4.98
N ALA A 212 -23.77 26.38 4.23
CA ALA A 212 -23.97 26.33 2.79
C ALA A 212 -22.77 25.70 2.05
N ILE A 213 -21.53 26.09 2.38
CA ILE A 213 -20.32 25.51 1.76
C ILE A 213 -20.18 24.02 2.09
N VAL A 214 -20.46 23.61 3.33
CA VAL A 214 -20.45 22.19 3.73
C VAL A 214 -21.54 21.41 2.99
N ALA A 215 -22.76 21.96 2.88
CA ALA A 215 -23.84 21.33 2.14
C ALA A 215 -23.51 21.18 0.64
N ILE A 216 -22.93 22.22 0.02
CA ILE A 216 -22.45 22.17 -1.37
C ILE A 216 -21.32 21.16 -1.52
N GLY A 217 -20.40 21.08 -0.55
CA GLY A 217 -19.33 20.08 -0.54
C GLY A 217 -19.88 18.65 -0.46
N ILE A 218 -20.85 18.40 0.41
CA ILE A 218 -21.53 17.10 0.52
C ILE A 218 -22.27 16.77 -0.78
N ALA A 219 -23.02 17.72 -1.34
CA ALA A 219 -23.72 17.54 -2.60
C ALA A 219 -22.74 17.27 -3.76
N GLY A 220 -21.61 17.96 -3.79
CA GLY A 220 -20.54 17.74 -4.77
C GLY A 220 -19.88 16.37 -4.63
N ILE A 221 -19.70 15.88 -3.39
CA ILE A 221 -19.20 14.52 -3.12
C ILE A 221 -20.22 13.48 -3.58
N ILE A 222 -21.50 13.66 -3.29
CA ILE A 222 -22.58 12.75 -3.72
C ILE A 222 -22.68 12.71 -5.25
N PHE A 223 -22.64 13.87 -5.90
CA PHE A 223 -22.66 13.97 -7.36
C PHE A 223 -21.42 13.30 -7.96
N SER A 224 -20.23 13.55 -7.41
CA SER A 224 -18.98 12.93 -7.86
C SER A 224 -18.95 11.43 -7.59
N ALA A 225 -19.59 10.94 -6.53
CA ALA A 225 -19.66 9.52 -6.20
C ALA A 225 -20.38 8.70 -7.29
N SER A 226 -21.39 9.28 -7.94
CA SER A 226 -22.06 8.68 -9.10
C SER A 226 -21.15 8.56 -10.33
N LYS A 227 -20.22 9.52 -10.53
CA LYS A 227 -19.27 9.54 -11.65
C LYS A 227 -18.01 8.72 -11.39
N LEU A 228 -17.59 8.59 -10.12
CA LEU A 228 -16.42 7.82 -9.70
C LEU A 228 -16.72 6.34 -9.48
N LYS A 229 -17.88 5.83 -9.91
CA LYS A 229 -18.35 4.45 -9.68
C LYS A 229 -18.29 4.03 -8.21
N ILE A 230 -18.33 4.97 -7.26
CA ILE A 230 -18.33 4.67 -5.81
C ILE A 230 -19.59 3.89 -5.42
N THR A 231 -20.68 4.08 -6.17
CA THR A 231 -21.91 3.29 -6.06
C THR A 231 -21.69 1.79 -6.31
N ASP A 232 -20.76 1.42 -7.19
CA ASP A 232 -20.44 0.01 -7.49
C ASP A 232 -19.71 -0.65 -6.30
N TYR A 233 -18.86 0.12 -5.60
CA TYR A 233 -18.25 -0.30 -4.33
C TYR A 233 -19.30 -0.50 -3.23
N THR A 234 -20.31 0.37 -3.15
CA THR A 234 -21.42 0.16 -2.20
C THR A 234 -22.28 -1.05 -2.56
N ASN A 235 -22.40 -1.40 -3.85
CA ASN A 235 -23.09 -2.61 -4.29
C ASN A 235 -22.31 -3.88 -3.92
N LEU A 236 -20.97 -3.86 -3.96
CA LEU A 236 -20.13 -4.97 -3.47
C LEU A 236 -20.28 -5.20 -1.96
N LEU A 237 -20.61 -4.14 -1.20
CA LEU A 237 -20.90 -4.25 0.24
C LEU A 237 -22.30 -4.83 0.50
N LYS A 238 -23.26 -4.74 -0.44
CA LYS A 238 -24.64 -5.23 -0.25
C LYS A 238 -24.69 -6.75 -0.02
N GLY A 239 -24.03 -7.55 -0.85
CA GLY A 239 -24.05 -9.02 -0.73
C GLY A 239 -23.54 -9.52 0.64
N PRO A 240 -22.41 -9.01 1.16
CA PRO A 240 -21.96 -9.31 2.52
C PRO A 240 -22.87 -8.74 3.63
N LEU A 241 -23.44 -7.54 3.44
CA LEU A 241 -24.37 -6.92 4.41
C LEU A 241 -25.70 -7.68 4.52
N GLU A 242 -26.17 -8.30 3.44
CA GLU A 242 -27.36 -9.16 3.41
C GLU A 242 -27.21 -10.42 4.27
N LYS A 243 -25.96 -10.88 4.50
CA LYS A 243 -25.65 -12.01 5.40
C LYS A 243 -25.63 -11.64 6.89
N GLY A 244 -25.89 -10.36 7.22
CA GLY A 244 -25.98 -9.84 8.58
C GLY A 244 -24.85 -8.88 8.93
N VAL A 245 -25.20 -7.63 9.27
CA VAL A 245 -24.27 -6.53 9.54
C VAL A 245 -23.25 -6.85 10.65
N GLY A 246 -23.66 -7.54 11.71
CA GLY A 246 -22.78 -7.92 12.82
C GLY A 246 -21.72 -8.96 12.43
N ASN A 247 -22.10 -9.96 11.63
CA ASN A 247 -21.18 -10.97 11.14
C ASN A 247 -20.22 -10.39 10.10
N PHE A 248 -20.72 -9.52 9.22
CA PHE A 248 -19.91 -8.81 8.23
C PHE A 248 -18.81 -7.95 8.88
N ILE A 249 -19.18 -7.08 9.83
CA ILE A 249 -18.22 -6.23 10.53
C ILE A 249 -17.25 -7.10 11.36
N GLY A 250 -17.76 -8.12 12.04
CA GLY A 250 -16.92 -9.03 12.84
C GLY A 250 -15.89 -9.79 12.00
N GLU A 251 -16.26 -10.27 10.81
CA GLU A 251 -15.37 -11.00 9.92
C GLU A 251 -14.34 -10.08 9.25
N ASN A 252 -14.75 -8.91 8.77
CA ASN A 252 -13.83 -7.93 8.20
C ASN A 252 -12.79 -7.48 9.21
N LEU A 253 -13.21 -7.16 10.44
CA LEU A 253 -12.29 -6.78 11.50
C LEU A 253 -11.29 -7.91 11.80
N LYS A 254 -11.75 -9.17 11.90
CA LYS A 254 -10.86 -10.32 12.11
C LYS A 254 -9.83 -10.45 10.97
N ASN A 255 -10.28 -10.30 9.73
CA ASN A 255 -9.43 -10.38 8.55
C ASN A 255 -8.36 -9.27 8.56
N HIS A 256 -8.77 -8.01 8.75
CA HIS A 256 -7.83 -6.88 8.73
C HIS A 256 -6.90 -6.82 9.96
N PHE A 257 -7.32 -7.31 11.12
CA PHE A 257 -6.40 -7.51 12.25
C PHE A 257 -5.39 -8.62 11.96
N THR A 258 -5.80 -9.70 11.30
CA THR A 258 -4.89 -10.77 10.87
C THR A 258 -3.85 -10.23 9.88
N GLU A 259 -4.28 -9.48 8.87
CA GLU A 259 -3.39 -8.82 7.90
C GLU A 259 -2.37 -7.92 8.58
N LEU A 260 -2.81 -7.12 9.56
CA LEU A 260 -1.91 -6.24 10.29
C LEU A 260 -0.85 -7.04 11.04
N THR A 261 -1.22 -8.16 11.66
CA THR A 261 -0.26 -9.10 12.26
C THR A 261 0.72 -9.63 11.23
N GLU A 262 0.27 -10.06 10.05
CA GLU A 262 1.17 -10.56 9.00
C GLU A 262 2.18 -9.51 8.50
N VAL A 263 1.73 -8.26 8.36
CA VAL A 263 2.58 -7.14 7.93
C VAL A 263 3.62 -6.82 9.01
N PHE A 264 3.25 -6.87 10.29
CA PHE A 264 4.15 -6.61 11.41
C PHE A 264 5.11 -7.76 11.69
N PHE A 265 4.62 -9.00 11.75
CA PHE A 265 5.47 -10.18 11.91
C PHE A 265 6.35 -10.46 10.69
N ASN A 266 6.09 -9.79 9.58
CA ASN A 266 6.80 -9.92 8.33
C ASN A 266 6.68 -11.32 7.69
N MET A 267 5.52 -11.96 7.85
CA MET A 267 5.27 -13.31 7.33
C MET A 267 3.77 -13.56 7.15
N PRO A 268 3.35 -14.25 6.08
CA PRO A 268 1.96 -14.67 5.92
C PRO A 268 1.55 -15.72 6.95
N SER A 269 0.34 -15.58 7.49
CA SER A 269 -0.24 -16.49 8.50
C SER A 269 -0.38 -17.91 7.97
N SER A 270 -0.60 -18.09 6.67
CA SER A 270 -0.69 -19.41 6.03
C SER A 270 0.56 -20.27 6.22
N LYS A 271 1.74 -19.67 6.46
CA LYS A 271 2.98 -20.40 6.75
C LYS A 271 3.12 -20.81 8.21
N LEU A 272 2.40 -20.14 9.12
CA LEU A 272 2.40 -20.45 10.55
C LEU A 272 1.21 -21.30 10.98
N MET A 273 0.07 -21.21 10.29
CA MET A 273 -1.15 -21.94 10.64
C MET A 273 -0.98 -23.47 10.60
N GLY A 274 -0.03 -23.99 9.81
CA GLY A 274 0.28 -25.43 9.80
C GLY A 274 1.01 -25.94 11.04
N TYR A 275 1.61 -25.03 11.83
CA TYR A 275 2.38 -25.36 13.04
C TYR A 275 1.65 -24.98 14.34
N LEU A 276 0.57 -24.20 14.24
CA LEU A 276 -0.24 -23.78 15.37
C LEU A 276 -1.52 -24.63 15.47
N PRO A 277 -1.98 -25.00 16.67
CA PRO A 277 -3.21 -25.78 16.82
C PRO A 277 -4.44 -25.02 16.29
N GLY A 278 -5.02 -25.52 15.19
CA GLY A 278 -6.36 -25.21 14.68
C GLY A 278 -6.85 -23.75 14.84
N SER A 279 -8.04 -23.61 15.45
CA SER A 279 -8.71 -22.32 15.68
C SER A 279 -7.94 -21.37 16.60
N MET A 280 -7.07 -21.90 17.47
CA MET A 280 -6.26 -21.11 18.40
C MET A 280 -5.21 -20.26 17.66
N GLY A 281 -4.64 -20.79 16.57
CA GLY A 281 -3.70 -20.04 15.72
C GLY A 281 -4.34 -18.80 15.10
N LYS A 282 -5.55 -18.96 14.53
CA LYS A 282 -6.31 -17.82 13.96
C LYS A 282 -6.69 -16.79 15.04
N GLY A 283 -7.16 -17.26 16.20
CA GLY A 283 -7.48 -16.38 17.33
C GLY A 283 -6.30 -15.56 17.82
N LEU A 284 -5.10 -16.17 17.89
CA LEU A 284 -3.87 -15.49 18.28
C LEU A 284 -3.49 -14.37 17.31
N PHE A 285 -3.57 -14.62 16.00
CA PHE A 285 -3.27 -13.60 14.98
C PHE A 285 -4.21 -12.40 15.05
N VAL A 286 -5.51 -12.65 15.25
CA VAL A 286 -6.49 -11.57 15.45
C VAL A 286 -6.18 -10.79 16.72
N ALA A 287 -5.92 -11.46 17.84
CA ALA A 287 -5.62 -10.80 19.11
C ALA A 287 -4.36 -9.93 19.04
N LEU A 288 -3.28 -10.45 18.43
CA LEU A 288 -2.07 -9.68 18.16
C LEU A 288 -2.35 -8.48 17.27
N GLY A 289 -3.20 -8.63 16.27
CA GLY A 289 -3.58 -7.56 15.35
C GLY A 289 -4.32 -6.43 16.05
N VAL A 290 -5.25 -6.77 16.95
CA VAL A 290 -5.94 -5.80 17.82
C VAL A 290 -4.94 -5.05 18.70
N ILE A 291 -4.00 -5.76 19.32
CA ILE A 291 -2.96 -5.14 20.18
C ILE A 291 -2.08 -4.20 19.37
N ILE A 292 -1.60 -4.64 18.20
CA ILE A 292 -0.76 -3.85 17.29
C ILE A 292 -1.52 -2.61 16.81
N PHE A 293 -2.77 -2.77 16.39
CA PHE A 293 -3.61 -1.66 15.93
C PHE A 293 -3.84 -0.64 17.05
N GLY A 294 -4.24 -1.09 18.24
CA GLY A 294 -4.42 -0.23 19.40
C GLY A 294 -3.14 0.52 19.78
N TRP A 295 -1.99 -0.17 19.75
CA TRP A 295 -0.68 0.42 20.00
C TRP A 295 -0.29 1.45 18.93
N LEU A 296 -0.53 1.18 17.64
CA LEU A 296 -0.29 2.13 16.56
C LEU A 296 -1.16 3.38 16.70
N MET A 297 -2.46 3.21 16.97
CA MET A 297 -3.38 4.33 17.17
C MET A 297 -2.99 5.14 18.41
N TYR A 298 -2.63 4.49 19.51
CA TYR A 298 -2.12 5.16 20.71
C TYR A 298 -0.87 6.00 20.41
N ASN A 299 0.14 5.45 19.74
CA ASN A 299 1.35 6.20 19.40
C ASN A 299 1.09 7.32 18.38
N THR A 300 0.14 7.13 17.47
CA THR A 300 -0.22 8.14 16.47
C THR A 300 -0.94 9.34 17.12
N PHE A 301 -1.87 9.07 18.03
CA PHE A 301 -2.76 10.07 18.63
C PHE A 301 -2.33 10.59 20.00
N SER A 302 -1.35 9.96 20.64
CA SER A 302 -0.83 10.42 21.93
C SER A 302 -0.33 11.87 21.86
N LYS A 303 -0.45 12.60 22.97
CA LYS A 303 0.10 13.95 23.14
C LYS A 303 1.62 14.00 22.92
N ARG A 304 2.31 12.86 23.06
CA ARG A 304 3.76 12.72 22.84
C ARG A 304 4.14 12.49 21.37
N SER A 305 3.17 12.21 20.50
CA SER A 305 3.39 11.96 19.07
C SER A 305 3.95 13.19 18.38
N ARG A 306 5.00 13.00 17.57
CA ARG A 306 5.60 14.04 16.72
C ARG A 306 5.01 14.03 15.31
N ILE A 307 4.04 13.17 15.04
CA ILE A 307 3.39 13.04 13.74
C ILE A 307 2.53 14.28 13.47
N PRO A 308 2.68 14.95 12.31
CA PRO A 308 1.82 16.07 11.92
C PRO A 308 0.33 15.70 11.87
N PHE A 309 -0.54 16.65 12.21
CA PHE A 309 -1.99 16.41 12.33
C PHE A 309 -2.62 15.82 11.05
N TYR A 310 -2.28 16.35 9.87
CA TYR A 310 -2.82 15.86 8.60
C TYR A 310 -2.42 14.40 8.30
N ILE A 311 -1.23 13.96 8.73
CA ILE A 311 -0.81 12.55 8.62
C ILE A 311 -1.60 11.67 9.60
N ARG A 312 -1.87 12.16 10.82
CA ARG A 312 -2.73 11.42 11.78
C ARG A 312 -4.13 11.20 11.22
N MET A 313 -4.73 12.26 10.66
CA MET A 313 -6.05 12.18 10.04
C MET A 313 -6.05 11.22 8.85
N TYR A 314 -5.02 11.27 8.01
CA TYR A 314 -4.87 10.35 6.88
C TYR A 314 -4.84 8.89 7.34
N LEU A 315 -3.97 8.56 8.31
CA LEU A 315 -3.88 7.20 8.86
C LEU A 315 -5.20 6.73 9.51
N LEU A 316 -5.93 7.62 10.18
CA LEU A 316 -7.24 7.31 10.76
C LEU A 316 -8.28 7.01 9.69
N PHE A 317 -8.48 7.92 8.72
CA PHE A 317 -9.46 7.70 7.66
C PHE A 317 -9.11 6.48 6.81
N TYR A 318 -7.83 6.28 6.51
CA TYR A 318 -7.36 5.09 5.81
C TYR A 318 -7.70 3.82 6.59
N SER A 319 -7.39 3.78 7.89
CA SER A 319 -7.70 2.64 8.75
C SER A 319 -9.20 2.38 8.82
N VAL A 320 -10.04 3.42 8.94
CA VAL A 320 -11.49 3.27 8.95
C VAL A 320 -11.99 2.64 7.64
N ILE A 321 -11.50 3.09 6.48
CA ILE A 321 -11.92 2.53 5.19
C ILE A 321 -11.46 1.07 5.07
N ILE A 322 -10.19 0.77 5.36
CA ILE A 322 -9.66 -0.59 5.23
C ILE A 322 -10.35 -1.54 6.19
N MET A 323 -10.58 -1.17 7.45
CA MET A 323 -11.26 -2.04 8.42
C MET A 323 -12.70 -2.41 8.03
N ASN A 324 -13.32 -1.64 7.13
CA ASN A 324 -14.66 -1.90 6.61
C ASN A 324 -14.64 -2.59 5.22
N TRP A 325 -13.45 -2.88 4.69
CA TRP A 325 -13.30 -3.52 3.39
C TRP A 325 -13.66 -5.03 3.49
N PRO A 326 -14.35 -5.62 2.49
CA PRO A 326 -14.86 -6.98 2.62
C PRO A 326 -13.85 -8.07 2.23
N TYR A 327 -12.68 -7.70 1.71
CA TYR A 327 -11.69 -8.65 1.20
C TYR A 327 -10.49 -8.75 2.12
N TYR A 328 -9.97 -9.97 2.24
CA TYR A 328 -8.74 -10.27 2.96
C TYR A 328 -7.53 -10.19 2.01
N ASP A 329 -6.61 -9.26 2.26
CA ASP A 329 -5.29 -9.22 1.63
C ASP A 329 -4.31 -8.29 2.39
N PRO A 330 -3.16 -8.79 2.88
CA PRO A 330 -2.15 -7.96 3.56
C PRO A 330 -1.67 -6.75 2.76
N ARG A 331 -1.82 -6.78 1.43
CA ARG A 331 -1.47 -5.65 0.56
C ARG A 331 -2.24 -4.38 0.88
N PHE A 332 -3.40 -4.46 1.54
CA PHE A 332 -4.17 -3.28 1.90
C PHE A 332 -3.45 -2.35 2.89
N TRP A 333 -2.42 -2.83 3.59
CA TRP A 333 -1.60 -1.99 4.48
C TRP A 333 -0.31 -1.46 3.83
N VAL A 334 0.11 -2.03 2.69
CA VAL A 334 1.32 -1.61 1.94
C VAL A 334 1.31 -0.10 1.64
N PRO A 335 0.21 0.50 1.16
CA PRO A 335 0.15 1.93 0.85
C PRO A 335 0.55 2.89 1.98
N VAL A 336 0.25 2.52 3.23
CA VAL A 336 0.53 3.34 4.41
C VAL A 336 1.73 2.83 5.21
N LEU A 337 2.32 1.71 4.81
CA LEU A 337 3.44 1.08 5.51
C LEU A 337 4.60 2.05 5.81
N PRO A 338 5.06 2.91 4.86
CA PRO A 338 6.12 3.87 5.17
C PRO A 338 5.78 4.76 6.38
N LEU A 339 4.53 5.21 6.50
CA LEU A 339 4.09 6.03 7.63
C LEU A 339 3.98 5.20 8.92
N LEU A 340 3.54 3.94 8.83
CA LEU A 340 3.54 3.02 9.98
C LEU A 340 4.95 2.78 10.51
N VAL A 341 5.95 2.62 9.63
CA VAL A 341 7.36 2.49 10.01
C VAL A 341 7.83 3.73 10.79
N VAL A 342 7.42 4.94 10.39
CA VAL A 342 7.71 6.16 11.15
C VAL A 342 7.09 6.10 12.55
N VAL A 343 5.84 5.67 12.68
CA VAL A 343 5.16 5.52 13.98
C VAL A 343 5.94 4.56 14.88
N ILE A 344 6.39 3.42 14.34
CA ILE A 344 7.20 2.42 15.05
C ILE A 344 8.52 3.04 15.53
N LEU A 345 9.24 3.74 14.64
CA LEU A 345 10.54 4.34 14.95
C LEU A 345 10.47 5.48 15.97
N GLN A 346 9.33 6.16 16.07
CA GLN A 346 9.10 7.19 17.09
C GLN A 346 8.68 6.62 18.45
N THR A 347 8.47 5.31 18.57
CA THR A 347 8.09 4.68 19.84
C THR A 347 9.32 4.49 20.75
N PRO A 348 9.24 4.85 22.05
CA PRO A 348 10.37 4.78 22.99
C PRO A 348 10.66 3.36 23.51
N PHE A 349 10.94 2.41 22.60
CA PHE A 349 11.30 1.03 22.95
C PHE A 349 12.58 0.90 23.78
N ASN A 350 13.45 1.92 23.78
CA ASN A 350 14.73 1.92 24.49
C ASN A 350 14.64 2.36 25.96
N SER A 351 13.44 2.56 26.51
CA SER A 351 13.26 3.05 27.88
C SER A 351 13.56 2.01 28.97
N LYS A 352 13.38 0.71 28.69
CA LYS A 352 13.64 -0.39 29.64
C LYS A 352 14.56 -1.45 29.00
N GLY A 353 15.44 -2.07 29.80
CA GLY A 353 16.42 -3.05 29.32
C GLY A 353 15.80 -4.25 28.60
N TRP A 354 14.71 -4.82 29.15
CA TRP A 354 14.01 -5.95 28.53
C TRP A 354 13.30 -5.57 27.21
N LEU A 355 12.72 -4.37 27.13
CA LEU A 355 12.11 -3.86 25.89
C LEU A 355 13.15 -3.65 24.79
N LYS A 356 14.36 -3.21 25.18
CA LYS A 356 15.51 -3.08 24.28
C LYS A 356 15.99 -4.44 23.77
N GLY A 357 15.98 -5.47 24.61
CA GLY A 357 16.26 -6.85 24.21
C GLY A 357 15.22 -7.36 23.21
N LEU A 358 13.93 -7.24 23.57
CA LEU A 358 12.82 -7.66 22.74
C LEU A 358 12.80 -6.95 21.38
N SER A 359 13.06 -5.64 21.33
CA SER A 359 13.09 -4.89 20.07
C SER A 359 14.24 -5.32 19.15
N ARG A 360 15.39 -5.71 19.71
CA ARG A 360 16.51 -6.27 18.94
C ARG A 360 16.20 -7.65 18.38
N VAL A 361 15.60 -8.52 19.19
CA VAL A 361 15.16 -9.86 18.74
C VAL A 361 14.11 -9.73 17.64
N TYR A 362 13.11 -8.87 17.85
CA TYR A 362 12.11 -8.57 16.83
C TYR A 362 12.74 -8.04 15.54
N LEU A 363 13.64 -7.06 15.63
CA LEU A 363 14.33 -6.50 14.46
C LEU A 363 15.14 -7.58 13.73
N ALA A 364 15.90 -8.41 14.45
CA ALA A 364 16.68 -9.49 13.85
C ALA A 364 15.77 -10.49 13.11
N GLY A 365 14.67 -10.91 13.74
CA GLY A 365 13.68 -11.80 13.11
C GLY A 365 13.01 -11.16 11.88
N TYR A 366 12.61 -9.89 11.99
CA TYR A 366 12.02 -9.13 10.89
C TYR A 366 12.95 -9.06 9.68
N LEU A 367 14.24 -8.75 9.90
CA LEU A 367 15.24 -8.69 8.83
C LEU A 367 15.54 -10.06 8.24
N ALA A 368 15.61 -11.11 9.06
CA ALA A 368 15.82 -12.47 8.57
C ALA A 368 14.67 -12.92 7.66
N LEU A 369 13.42 -12.67 8.07
CA LEU A 369 12.23 -12.99 7.25
C LEU A 369 12.18 -12.15 5.97
N GLY A 370 12.55 -10.87 6.04
CA GLY A 370 12.64 -10.01 4.87
C GLY A 370 13.69 -10.48 3.87
N LEU A 371 14.89 -10.83 4.36
CA LEU A 371 15.96 -11.39 3.54
C LEU A 371 15.55 -12.74 2.92
N PHE A 372 14.90 -13.61 3.69
CA PHE A 372 14.37 -14.87 3.19
C PHE A 372 13.33 -14.64 2.09
N ALA A 373 12.38 -13.72 2.29
CA ALA A 373 11.38 -13.37 1.29
C ALA A 373 12.03 -12.81 0.02
N ALA A 374 13.03 -11.95 0.16
CA ALA A 374 13.79 -11.37 -0.94
C ALA A 374 14.53 -12.44 -1.77
N ALA A 375 15.30 -13.28 -1.08
CA ALA A 375 16.06 -14.36 -1.69
C ALA A 375 15.13 -15.38 -2.36
N TYR A 376 14.03 -15.76 -1.70
CA TYR A 376 13.02 -16.66 -2.25
C TYR A 376 12.35 -16.06 -3.50
N SER A 377 12.01 -14.77 -3.48
CA SER A 377 11.41 -14.09 -4.63
C SER A 377 12.32 -14.09 -5.85
N LEU A 378 13.62 -13.84 -5.67
CA LEU A 378 14.58 -13.91 -6.79
C LEU A 378 14.84 -15.34 -7.23
N TYR A 379 14.99 -16.27 -6.28
CA TYR A 379 15.24 -17.69 -6.56
C TYR A 379 14.10 -18.32 -7.38
N VAL A 380 12.84 -18.02 -7.02
CA VAL A 380 11.68 -18.47 -7.79
C VAL A 380 11.52 -17.65 -9.07
N GLY A 381 11.72 -16.33 -9.01
CA GLY A 381 11.48 -15.42 -10.13
C GLY A 381 12.42 -15.62 -11.31
N LEU A 382 13.68 -15.99 -11.09
CA LEU A 382 14.66 -16.13 -12.16
C LEU A 382 14.61 -17.50 -12.87
N ASP A 383 13.93 -18.48 -12.28
CA ASP A 383 13.78 -19.83 -12.82
C ASP A 383 12.37 -20.00 -13.38
N LYS A 384 12.23 -20.00 -14.71
CA LYS A 384 10.93 -20.03 -15.39
C LYS A 384 10.07 -21.25 -15.03
N GLU A 385 10.69 -22.41 -14.82
CA GLU A 385 9.96 -23.62 -14.45
C GLU A 385 9.39 -23.51 -13.03
N ARG A 386 10.24 -23.11 -12.08
CA ARG A 386 9.80 -22.89 -10.69
C ARG A 386 8.80 -21.75 -10.59
N PHE A 387 9.01 -20.69 -11.35
CA PHE A 387 8.12 -19.54 -11.41
C PHE A 387 6.71 -19.97 -11.81
N ALA A 388 6.57 -20.70 -12.93
CA ALA A 388 5.28 -21.19 -13.41
C ALA A 388 4.56 -22.05 -12.34
N GLN A 389 5.30 -22.87 -11.59
CA GLN A 389 4.72 -23.76 -10.57
C GLN A 389 4.35 -23.03 -9.26
N LYS A 390 5.12 -22.03 -8.85
CA LYS A 390 5.01 -21.42 -7.51
C LYS A 390 4.29 -20.07 -7.53
N GLN A 391 4.32 -19.33 -8.63
CA GLN A 391 3.65 -18.04 -8.74
C GLN A 391 2.14 -18.20 -8.52
N ALA A 392 1.58 -17.36 -7.65
CA ALA A 392 0.18 -17.44 -7.23
C ALA A 392 -0.27 -18.86 -6.81
N ASN A 393 0.60 -19.64 -6.16
CA ASN A 393 0.37 -21.05 -5.81
C ASN A 393 0.03 -21.95 -7.02
N GLY A 394 0.54 -21.61 -8.21
CA GLY A 394 0.34 -22.39 -9.44
C GLY A 394 -1.02 -22.16 -10.11
N VAL A 395 -1.79 -21.14 -9.70
CA VAL A 395 -3.11 -20.83 -10.29
C VAL A 395 -3.01 -20.57 -11.80
N TYR A 396 -1.93 -19.95 -12.26
CA TYR A 396 -1.70 -19.64 -13.68
C TYR A 396 -0.61 -20.51 -14.32
N ARG A 397 -0.37 -21.70 -13.73
CA ARG A 397 0.73 -22.58 -14.13
C ARG A 397 0.66 -22.95 -15.60
N ASN A 398 -0.50 -23.34 -16.09
CA ASN A 398 -0.68 -23.83 -17.46
C ASN A 398 -0.39 -22.72 -18.48
N GLU A 399 -0.77 -21.48 -18.18
CA GLU A 399 -0.57 -20.31 -19.02
C GLU A 399 0.93 -19.96 -19.12
N TYR A 400 1.63 -19.97 -17.98
CA TYR A 400 3.08 -19.77 -17.94
C TYR A 400 3.85 -20.90 -18.66
N GLU A 401 3.51 -22.16 -18.37
CA GLU A 401 4.16 -23.30 -19.03
C GLU A 401 3.92 -23.26 -20.56
N THR A 402 2.70 -22.92 -20.99
CA THR A 402 2.40 -22.75 -22.42
C THR A 402 3.20 -21.60 -23.05
N LYS A 403 3.40 -20.48 -22.35
CA LYS A 403 4.22 -19.35 -22.82
C LYS A 403 5.71 -19.69 -22.87
N TYR A 404 6.25 -20.41 -21.89
CA TYR A 404 7.69 -20.69 -21.78
C TYR A 404 8.14 -21.93 -22.54
N PHE A 405 7.30 -22.97 -22.59
CA PHE A 405 7.67 -24.30 -23.10
C PHE A 405 6.77 -24.76 -24.26
N GLY A 406 5.78 -23.94 -24.66
CA GLY A 406 4.88 -24.22 -25.77
C GLY A 406 3.73 -25.19 -25.44
N LYS A 407 3.76 -25.84 -24.28
CA LYS A 407 2.71 -26.75 -23.80
C LYS A 407 2.69 -26.81 -22.26
N PRO A 408 1.54 -27.14 -21.64
CA PRO A 408 1.52 -27.53 -20.23
C PRO A 408 2.43 -28.74 -20.00
N LEU A 409 3.20 -28.73 -18.92
CA LEU A 409 4.09 -29.81 -18.50
C LEU A 409 3.38 -30.82 -17.58
N SER A 410 2.20 -30.47 -17.05
CA SER A 410 1.40 -31.32 -16.16
C SER A 410 0.27 -32.02 -16.91
N ASP A 411 0.14 -33.33 -16.73
CA ASP A 411 -0.97 -34.14 -17.28
C ASP A 411 -2.34 -33.82 -16.64
N THR A 412 -2.34 -33.03 -15.57
CA THR A 412 -3.55 -32.54 -14.87
C THR A 412 -4.07 -31.21 -15.42
N ALA A 413 -3.52 -30.70 -16.53
CA ALA A 413 -3.96 -29.43 -17.13
C ALA A 413 -5.38 -29.55 -17.70
N THR A 414 -6.37 -29.00 -16.98
CA THR A 414 -7.79 -29.10 -17.37
C THR A 414 -8.27 -27.92 -18.24
N LYS A 415 -7.58 -26.77 -18.22
CA LYS A 415 -7.90 -25.59 -19.04
C LYS A 415 -6.72 -24.61 -19.12
N VAL A 416 -6.60 -23.91 -20.26
CA VAL A 416 -5.71 -22.75 -20.44
C VAL A 416 -6.58 -21.52 -20.71
N ASP A 417 -6.40 -20.46 -19.92
CA ASP A 417 -7.08 -19.19 -20.11
C ASP A 417 -6.43 -18.39 -21.25
N GLY A 418 -7.16 -18.23 -22.35
CA GLY A 418 -6.69 -17.52 -23.54
C GLY A 418 -6.43 -16.04 -23.30
N GLU A 419 -7.15 -15.37 -22.38
CA GLU A 419 -6.94 -13.96 -22.07
C GLU A 419 -5.61 -13.77 -21.34
N VAL A 420 -5.36 -14.58 -20.31
CA VAL A 420 -4.11 -14.53 -19.53
C VAL A 420 -2.92 -14.88 -20.43
N LEU A 421 -3.04 -15.90 -21.27
CA LEU A 421 -1.99 -16.27 -22.21
C LEU A 421 -1.70 -15.15 -23.23
N ASN A 422 -2.73 -14.41 -23.67
CA ASN A 422 -2.55 -13.27 -24.57
C ASN A 422 -1.77 -12.13 -23.89
N ILE A 423 -2.10 -11.82 -22.63
CA ILE A 423 -1.37 -10.83 -21.81
C ILE A 423 0.11 -11.24 -21.68
N LEU A 424 0.38 -12.50 -21.32
CA LEU A 424 1.75 -13.02 -21.21
C LEU A 424 2.48 -12.98 -22.56
N ARG A 425 1.81 -13.28 -23.67
CA ARG A 425 2.45 -13.21 -25.00
C ARG A 425 2.83 -11.79 -25.38
N LYS A 426 2.01 -10.80 -25.03
CA LYS A 426 2.22 -9.38 -25.37
C LYS A 426 3.22 -8.66 -24.46
N TYR A 427 3.20 -8.94 -23.16
CA TYR A 427 3.84 -8.07 -22.15
C TYR A 427 4.92 -8.73 -21.29
N ASP A 428 5.10 -10.05 -21.39
CA ASP A 428 6.24 -10.78 -20.83
C ASP A 428 7.29 -11.07 -21.92
#